data_AF-A0A7C6WQZ9-F1
#
_entry.id   AF-A0A7C6WQZ9-F1
#
_cell.length_a   1.000
_cell.length_b   1.000
_cell.length_c   1.000
_cell.angle_alpha   90.00
_cell.angle_beta   90.00
_cell.angle_gamma   90.00
#
_symmetry.space_group_name_H-M   'P 1'
#
loop_
_entity.id
_entity.type
_entity.pdbx_description
1 polymer ?
#
loop_
_entity_poly.entity_id
_entity_poly.type
_entity_poly.pdbx_seq_one_letter_code
_entity_poly.pdbx_strand_id
1 'polypeptide(L)'
;RMPEEHEERYAMTVLGTQWPRPTLYERINLRVERMMQAGLLEEVRALLDSGVSPDAQSMQGLGYKEVIPYLAGQATREDTVELISRRTRNYAKRQLTWFNREPGLIWIDMKSQPQKEWAARIAARWHDEH
;
A
#
# COMPACT_ATOMS: atom_id res chain seq x y z
N ARG A 1 -30.38 -1.72 -16.57
CA ARG A 1 -30.47 -2.92 -15.72
C ARG A 1 -29.57 -2.66 -14.52
N MET A 2 -30.16 -2.40 -13.35
CA MET A 2 -29.43 -2.24 -12.08
C MET A 2 -28.72 -3.58 -11.77
N PRO A 3 -27.48 -3.60 -11.23
CA PRO A 3 -26.89 -4.85 -10.78
C PRO A 3 -27.73 -5.42 -9.63
N GLU A 4 -27.96 -6.73 -9.66
CA GLU A 4 -28.63 -7.50 -8.62
C GLU A 4 -27.97 -7.24 -7.25
N GLU A 5 -28.79 -7.12 -6.20
CA GLU A 5 -28.35 -7.09 -4.82
C GLU A 5 -27.48 -8.33 -4.57
N HIS A 6 -26.18 -8.12 -4.34
CA HIS A 6 -25.29 -9.19 -3.93
C HIS A 6 -25.69 -9.61 -2.52
N GLU A 7 -26.42 -10.72 -2.38
CA GLU A 7 -26.52 -11.44 -1.11
C GLU A 7 -25.09 -11.69 -0.60
N GLU A 8 -24.74 -11.09 0.54
CA GLU A 8 -23.45 -11.28 1.17
C GLU A 8 -23.26 -12.77 1.49
N ARG A 9 -22.43 -13.46 0.70
CA ARG A 9 -22.21 -14.92 0.81
C ARG A 9 -21.58 -15.34 2.14
N TYR A 10 -21.02 -14.38 2.87
CA TYR A 10 -20.32 -14.60 4.12
C TYR A 10 -20.64 -13.48 5.10
N ALA A 11 -20.88 -13.89 6.35
CA ALA A 11 -20.63 -13.11 7.55
C ALA A 11 -19.20 -12.55 7.54
N MET A 12 -19.04 -11.28 7.16
CA MET A 12 -17.71 -10.65 7.03
C MET A 12 -17.60 -9.40 7.90
N THR A 13 -16.56 -9.36 8.74
CA THR A 13 -16.13 -8.14 9.42
C THR A 13 -14.89 -7.57 8.75
N VAL A 14 -15.00 -6.39 8.16
CA VAL A 14 -13.87 -5.72 7.49
C VAL A 14 -13.09 -4.86 8.48
N LEU A 15 -11.78 -5.07 8.53
CA LEU A 15 -10.85 -4.34 9.40
C LEU A 15 -9.85 -3.54 8.56
N GLY A 16 -9.60 -2.30 8.95
CA GLY A 16 -8.61 -1.42 8.33
C GLY A 16 -7.63 -0.89 9.36
N THR A 17 -6.33 -0.95 9.08
CA THR A 17 -5.32 -0.32 9.94
C THR A 17 -5.02 1.09 9.45
N GLN A 18 -4.99 2.06 10.36
CA GLN A 18 -4.61 3.43 10.06
C GLN A 18 -3.53 3.96 10.99
N TRP A 19 -2.79 4.93 10.47
CA TRP A 19 -1.79 5.72 11.18
C TRP A 19 -2.10 7.19 10.97
N PRO A 20 -1.72 8.10 11.89
CA PRO A 20 -1.70 9.53 11.60
C PRO A 20 -0.89 9.81 10.33
N ARG A 21 -1.39 10.70 9.48
CA ARG A 21 -0.80 11.00 8.16
C ARG A 21 0.71 11.30 8.21
N PRO A 22 1.23 12.13 9.13
CA PRO A 22 2.67 12.38 9.21
C PRO A 22 3.48 11.10 9.47
N THR A 23 3.05 10.30 10.45
CA THR A 23 3.69 9.03 10.79
C THR A 23 3.62 8.02 9.64
N LEU A 24 2.50 7.97 8.91
CA LEU A 24 2.39 7.11 7.73
C LEU A 24 3.40 7.50 6.65
N TYR A 25 3.57 8.80 6.39
CA TYR A 25 4.50 9.29 5.37
C TYR A 25 5.96 9.06 5.76
N GLU A 26 6.32 9.27 7.02
CA GLU A 26 7.67 8.92 7.54
C GLU A 26 7.97 7.44 7.33
N ARG A 27 7.03 6.56 7.67
CA ARG A 27 7.16 5.10 7.48
C ARG A 27 7.28 4.71 6.01
N ILE A 28 6.54 5.38 5.13
CA ILE A 28 6.64 5.16 3.67
C ILE A 28 8.04 5.54 3.19
N ASN A 29 8.53 6.73 3.55
CA ASN A 29 9.85 7.18 3.12
C ASN A 29 10.96 6.24 3.61
N LEU A 30 10.90 5.84 4.89
CA LEU A 30 11.85 4.88 5.46
C LEU A 30 11.77 3.51 4.76
N ARG A 31 10.58 3.05 4.39
CA ARG A 31 10.40 1.81 3.65
C ARG A 31 11.04 1.91 2.25
N VAL A 32 10.88 3.02 1.55
CA VAL A 32 11.49 3.21 0.23
C VAL A 32 13.01 3.17 0.33
N GLU A 33 13.60 3.86 1.31
CA GLU A 33 15.05 3.80 1.53
C GLU A 33 15.52 2.37 1.82
N ARG A 34 14.78 1.61 2.62
CA ARG A 34 15.07 0.19 2.88
C ARG A 34 14.96 -0.67 1.62
N MET A 35 14.01 -0.41 0.73
CA MET A 35 13.92 -1.10 -0.56
C MET A 35 15.16 -0.83 -1.42
N MET A 36 15.63 0.43 -1.46
CA MET A 36 16.85 0.78 -2.17
C MET A 36 18.08 0.07 -1.59
N GLN A 37 18.20 0.05 -0.25
CA GLN A 37 19.29 -0.65 0.45
C GLN A 37 19.24 -2.17 0.27
N ALA A 38 18.04 -2.73 0.12
CA ALA A 38 17.83 -4.16 -0.09
C ALA A 38 18.05 -4.61 -1.54
N GLY A 39 18.40 -3.70 -2.45
CA GLY A 39 18.77 -4.04 -3.83
C GLY A 39 17.66 -3.90 -4.86
N LEU A 40 16.70 -3.00 -4.66
CA LEU A 40 15.64 -2.72 -5.65
C LEU A 40 16.21 -2.37 -7.04
N LEU A 41 17.31 -1.62 -7.09
CA LEU A 41 17.94 -1.22 -8.35
C LEU A 41 18.46 -2.44 -9.11
N GLU A 42 19.13 -3.34 -8.40
CA GLU A 42 19.69 -4.58 -8.91
C GLU A 42 18.59 -5.52 -9.39
N GLU A 43 17.49 -5.63 -8.64
CA GLU A 43 16.33 -6.44 -9.00
C GLU A 43 15.70 -5.96 -10.32
N VAL A 44 15.44 -4.64 -10.43
CA VAL A 44 14.85 -4.06 -11.66
C VAL A 44 15.80 -4.22 -12.85
N ARG A 45 17.11 -3.99 -12.65
CA ARG A 45 18.11 -4.20 -13.71
C ARG A 45 18.13 -5.64 -14.18
N ALA A 46 18.15 -6.61 -13.27
CA ALA A 46 18.15 -8.04 -13.62
C ALA A 46 16.91 -8.45 -14.42
N LEU A 47 15.74 -7.89 -14.10
CA LEU A 47 14.51 -8.13 -14.86
C LEU A 47 14.62 -7.59 -16.29
N LEU A 48 15.12 -6.37 -16.46
CA LEU A 48 15.34 -5.78 -17.79
C LEU A 48 16.36 -6.58 -18.60
N ASP A 49 17.48 -6.97 -17.98
CA ASP A 49 18.53 -7.77 -18.60
C ASP A 49 18.04 -9.16 -19.01
N SER A 50 17.07 -9.73 -18.28
CA SER A 50 16.41 -10.99 -18.65
C SER A 50 15.42 -10.87 -19.82
N GLY A 51 15.20 -9.66 -20.34
CA GLY A 51 14.30 -9.40 -21.47
C GLY A 51 12.86 -9.03 -21.09
N VAL A 52 12.58 -8.78 -19.80
CA VAL A 52 11.26 -8.28 -19.39
C VAL A 52 11.08 -6.87 -19.94
N SER A 53 10.01 -6.66 -20.71
CA SER A 53 9.71 -5.34 -21.26
C SER A 53 9.47 -4.31 -20.14
N PRO A 54 10.01 -3.08 -20.25
CA PRO A 54 9.65 -1.95 -19.38
C PRO A 54 8.14 -1.68 -19.28
N ASP A 55 7.39 -2.05 -20.33
CA ASP A 55 5.94 -1.87 -20.42
C ASP A 55 5.15 -3.08 -19.88
N ALA A 56 5.83 -4.13 -19.43
CA ALA A 56 5.18 -5.28 -18.82
C ALA A 56 4.38 -4.86 -17.58
N GLN A 57 3.24 -5.53 -17.35
CA GLN A 57 2.37 -5.23 -16.21
C GLN A 57 3.09 -5.35 -14.86
N SER A 58 4.02 -6.31 -14.73
CA SER A 58 4.88 -6.46 -13.55
C SER A 58 5.75 -5.23 -13.29
N MET A 59 6.22 -4.56 -14.34
CA MET A 59 7.07 -3.36 -14.26
C MET A 59 6.27 -2.09 -13.96
N GLN A 60 4.93 -2.13 -14.01
CA GLN A 60 4.08 -0.98 -13.65
C GLN A 60 3.86 -0.84 -12.13
N GLY A 61 4.41 -1.76 -11.33
CA GLY A 61 4.38 -1.69 -9.87
C GLY A 61 5.13 -0.48 -9.31
N LEU A 62 4.68 0.04 -8.16
CA LEU A 62 5.36 1.11 -7.43
C LEU A 62 6.76 0.64 -7.02
N GLY A 63 7.78 1.43 -7.38
CA GLY A 63 9.18 1.09 -7.18
C GLY A 63 9.87 0.71 -8.50
N TYR A 64 9.21 -0.06 -9.37
CA TYR A 64 9.82 -0.61 -10.57
C TYR A 64 9.87 0.43 -11.69
N LYS A 65 8.71 1.01 -12.00
CA LYS A 65 8.59 1.98 -13.09
C LYS A 65 9.48 3.20 -12.88
N GLU A 66 9.61 3.62 -11.62
CA GLU A 66 10.38 4.80 -11.24
C GLU A 66 11.90 4.58 -11.33
N VAL A 67 12.36 3.32 -11.26
CA VAL A 67 13.79 2.97 -11.37
C VAL A 67 14.28 2.94 -12.82
N ILE A 68 13.40 2.71 -13.79
CA ILE A 68 13.79 2.62 -15.21
C ILE A 68 14.54 3.89 -15.70
N PRO A 69 14.05 5.13 -15.47
CA PRO A 69 14.79 6.33 -15.85
C PRO A 69 16.15 6.47 -15.18
N TYR A 70 16.30 6.01 -13.93
CA TYR A 70 17.58 5.99 -13.24
C TYR A 70 18.58 5.04 -13.90
N LEU A 71 18.15 3.83 -14.25
CA LEU A 71 18.99 2.86 -14.95
C LEU A 71 19.38 3.34 -16.36
N ALA A 72 18.53 4.16 -16.98
CA ALA A 72 18.83 4.82 -18.26
C ALA A 72 19.74 6.06 -18.13
N GLY A 73 20.17 6.43 -16.92
CA GLY A 73 20.99 7.62 -16.67
C GLY A 73 20.23 8.95 -16.82
N GLN A 74 18.89 8.93 -16.79
CA GLN A 74 18.01 10.08 -17.01
C GLN A 74 17.49 10.69 -15.70
N ALA A 75 17.76 10.06 -14.55
CA ALA A 75 17.36 10.53 -13.23
C ALA A 75 18.45 10.19 -12.20
N THR A 76 18.50 10.96 -11.10
CA THR A 76 19.38 10.66 -9.97
C THR A 76 18.76 9.60 -9.05
N ARG A 77 19.58 9.08 -8.13
CA ARG A 77 19.07 8.15 -7.09
C ARG A 77 18.08 8.89 -6.18
N GLU A 78 18.38 10.12 -5.84
CA GLU A 78 17.60 11.00 -4.98
C GLU A 78 16.22 11.30 -5.61
N ASP A 79 16.22 11.67 -6.90
CA ASP A 79 14.97 11.90 -7.66
C ASP A 79 14.09 10.65 -7.69
N THR A 80 14.72 9.49 -7.88
CA THR A 80 14.04 8.20 -7.94
C THR A 80 13.39 7.85 -6.61
N VAL A 81 14.13 7.98 -5.51
CA VAL A 81 13.64 7.76 -4.14
C VAL A 81 12.45 8.67 -3.83
N GLU A 82 12.55 9.96 -4.15
CA GLU A 82 11.47 10.91 -3.90
C GLU A 82 10.26 10.60 -4.78
N LEU A 83 10.47 10.20 -6.05
CA LEU A 83 9.38 9.83 -6.95
C LEU A 83 8.62 8.60 -6.44
N ILE A 84 9.32 7.53 -6.03
CA ILE A 84 8.72 6.33 -5.44
C ILE A 84 7.95 6.70 -4.18
N SER A 85 8.56 7.49 -3.29
CA SER A 85 7.97 7.92 -2.03
C SER A 85 6.68 8.71 -2.27
N ARG A 86 6.72 9.72 -3.16
CA ARG A 86 5.56 10.53 -3.55
C ARG A 86 4.43 9.68 -4.14
N ARG A 87 4.75 8.77 -5.06
CA ARG A 87 3.73 7.91 -5.69
C ARG A 87 3.12 6.93 -4.69
N THR A 88 3.93 6.41 -3.77
CA THR A 88 3.47 5.53 -2.68
C THR A 88 2.58 6.29 -1.70
N ARG A 89 2.91 7.53 -1.32
CA ARG A 89 2.03 8.40 -0.51
C ARG A 89 0.69 8.66 -1.19
N ASN A 90 0.71 8.97 -2.49
CA ASN A 90 -0.50 9.17 -3.28
C ASN A 90 -1.35 7.90 -3.38
N TYR A 91 -0.71 6.73 -3.53
CA TYR A 91 -1.41 5.45 -3.53
C TYR A 91 -2.05 5.16 -2.17
N ALA A 92 -1.32 5.35 -1.07
CA ALA A 92 -1.86 5.21 0.29
C ALA A 92 -3.05 6.16 0.54
N LYS A 93 -2.97 7.42 0.07
CA LYS A 93 -4.09 8.36 0.11
C LYS A 93 -5.32 7.84 -0.63
N ARG A 94 -5.14 7.27 -1.83
CA ARG A 94 -6.24 6.68 -2.61
C ARG A 94 -6.84 5.48 -1.91
N GLN A 95 -6.02 4.60 -1.33
CA GLN A 95 -6.50 3.46 -0.54
C GLN A 95 -7.35 3.94 0.64
N LEU A 96 -6.88 4.90 1.42
CA LEU A 96 -7.65 5.48 2.52
C LEU A 96 -8.98 6.08 2.06
N THR A 97 -8.99 6.82 0.95
CA THR A 97 -10.24 7.36 0.37
C THR A 97 -11.23 6.27 -0.02
N TRP A 98 -10.74 5.16 -0.59
CA TRP A 98 -11.58 4.03 -0.98
C TRP A 98 -12.14 3.31 0.25
N PHE A 99 -11.28 2.95 1.22
CA PHE A 99 -11.68 2.27 2.46
C PHE A 99 -12.63 3.12 3.32
N ASN A 100 -12.49 4.45 3.33
CA ASN A 100 -13.43 5.32 4.05
C ASN A 100 -14.86 5.29 3.49
N ARG A 101 -15.06 4.74 2.29
CA ARG A 101 -16.40 4.54 1.68
C ARG A 101 -16.92 3.13 1.89
N GLU A 102 -16.11 2.22 2.45
CA GLU A 102 -16.50 0.84 2.70
C GLU A 102 -17.46 0.77 3.90
N PRO A 103 -18.71 0.34 3.71
CA PRO A 103 -19.66 0.20 4.79
C PRO A 103 -19.15 -0.81 5.84
N GLY A 104 -19.40 -0.52 7.12
CA GLY A 104 -19.05 -1.44 8.19
C GLY A 104 -17.54 -1.56 8.50
N LEU A 105 -16.65 -0.87 7.80
CA LEU A 105 -15.20 -0.91 8.08
C LEU A 105 -14.87 -0.46 9.51
N ILE A 106 -14.14 -1.30 10.25
CA ILE A 106 -13.59 -0.94 11.56
C ILE A 106 -12.17 -0.45 11.39
N TRP A 107 -11.93 0.81 11.71
CA TRP A 107 -10.57 1.35 11.79
C TRP A 107 -9.88 1.01 13.11
N ILE A 108 -8.65 0.52 12.98
CA ILE A 108 -7.70 0.23 14.04
C ILE A 108 -6.61 1.31 14.00
N ASP A 109 -6.50 2.11 15.06
CA ASP A 109 -5.42 3.08 15.19
C ASP A 109 -4.16 2.38 15.68
N MET A 110 -3.19 2.26 14.79
CA MET A 110 -1.95 1.55 15.04
C MET A 110 -0.97 2.32 15.93
N LYS A 111 -1.21 3.61 16.20
CA LYS A 111 -0.34 4.43 17.05
C LYS A 111 -0.79 4.43 18.50
N SER A 112 -2.11 4.55 18.73
CA SER A 112 -2.65 4.86 20.06
C SER A 112 -3.20 3.65 20.81
N GLN A 113 -3.58 2.58 20.10
CA GLN A 113 -4.27 1.45 20.72
C GLN A 113 -3.35 0.22 20.81
N PRO A 114 -3.22 -0.43 21.98
CA PRO A 114 -2.50 -1.69 22.11
C PRO A 114 -3.26 -2.86 21.48
N GLN A 115 -2.53 -3.89 21.03
CA GLN A 115 -3.10 -5.06 20.33
C GLN A 115 -4.27 -5.74 21.06
N LYS A 116 -4.23 -5.78 22.40
CA LYS A 116 -5.29 -6.39 23.22
C LYS A 116 -6.64 -5.67 23.08
N GLU A 117 -6.64 -4.36 22.90
CA GLU A 117 -7.88 -3.57 22.74
C GLU A 117 -8.53 -3.82 21.38
N TRP A 118 -7.75 -4.11 20.34
CA TRP A 118 -8.28 -4.45 19.02
C TRP A 118 -9.01 -5.79 19.05
N ALA A 119 -8.39 -6.80 19.68
CA ALA A 119 -8.97 -8.13 19.80
C ALA A 119 -10.34 -8.09 20.51
N ALA A 120 -10.46 -7.31 21.58
CA ALA A 120 -11.71 -7.13 22.31
C ALA A 120 -12.80 -6.45 21.45
N ARG A 121 -12.45 -5.41 20.68
CA ARG A 121 -13.39 -4.72 19.78
C ARG A 121 -13.87 -5.62 18.63
N ILE A 122 -12.98 -6.43 18.07
CA ILE A 122 -13.32 -7.39 17.02
C ILE A 122 -14.28 -8.46 17.57
N ALA A 123 -13.99 -9.00 18.75
CA ALA A 123 -14.82 -10.02 19.38
C ALA A 123 -16.22 -9.48 19.75
N ALA A 124 -16.31 -8.27 20.30
CA ALA A 124 -17.59 -7.63 20.64
C ALA A 124 -18.45 -7.41 19.39
N ARG A 125 -17.85 -6.87 18.32
CA ARG A 125 -18.58 -6.62 17.06
C ARG A 125 -19.04 -7.91 16.38
N TRP A 126 -18.20 -8.95 16.39
CA TRP A 126 -18.62 -10.26 15.88
C TRP A 126 -19.84 -10.81 16.62
N HIS A 127 -19.87 -10.66 17.95
CA HIS A 127 -20.98 -11.13 18.79
C HIS A 127 -22.27 -10.30 18.64
N ASP A 128 -22.16 -9.00 18.37
CA ASP A 128 -23.34 -8.15 18.14
C ASP A 128 -23.95 -8.37 16.74
N GLU A 129 -23.13 -8.81 15.77
CA GLU A 129 -23.55 -9.05 14.38
C GLU A 129 -23.98 -10.52 14.11
N HIS A 130 -23.66 -11.48 15.00
CA HIS A 130 -23.93 -12.93 14.86
C HIS A 130 -24.33 -13.61 16.18
#